data_AF-A0A2E2W7N0-F1
#
_entry.id   AF-A0A2E2W7N0-F1
#
_cell.length_a   1.000
_cell.length_b   1.000
_cell.length_c   1.000
_cell.angle_alpha   90.00
_cell.angle_beta   90.00
_cell.angle_gamma   90.00
#
_symmetry.space_group_name_H-M   'P 1'
#
loop_
_entity.id
_entity.type
_entity.pdbx_description
1 polymer ?
#
loop_
_entity_poly.entity_id
_entity_poly.type
_entity_poly.pdbx_seq_one_letter_code
_entity_poly.pdbx_strand_id
1 'polypeptide(L)'
;MKKIFLFVLTLTLMNCSEDDSNVNEDPEQEVSLNISKLTQTNNGGTFIRYYNEDGTVIRDLRMNEGENENEKPYSVYTYDTQQNLQSIKFFSANDEFIRDHRVYEYSNNQLTKIIDYGDGTHDPYHTNFSYGDNRVDFEEIETGKSGYLKFNNQGKIIETNHQSGPDFFTKNFIEYDNDQVVEISKSDGTLYSFQTDNTQNPLFQFFIDKPIQYMLTEHYTYDLDFTFGTSYSVNNVLEISESVNNTHLGTETTIFEYNNQNLPVNSVTTRVNGSIIERTFEYHIAE
;
A
#
# COMPACT_ATOMS: atom_id res chain seq x y z
N MET A 1 15.99 -30.69 -52.12
CA MET A 1 16.24 -31.87 -51.27
C MET A 1 17.60 -31.73 -50.61
N LYS A 2 17.65 -31.42 -49.31
CA LYS A 2 18.84 -31.63 -48.47
C LYS A 2 18.37 -32.16 -47.11
N LYS A 3 19.16 -33.12 -46.63
CA LYS A 3 18.81 -34.23 -45.75
C LYS A 3 18.78 -33.79 -44.29
N ILE A 4 17.82 -34.37 -43.57
CA ILE A 4 17.80 -34.51 -42.12
C ILE A 4 19.07 -35.24 -41.69
N PHE A 5 19.77 -34.69 -40.70
CA PHE A 5 20.75 -35.43 -39.91
C PHE A 5 20.25 -35.45 -38.47
N LEU A 6 19.71 -36.60 -38.08
CA LEU A 6 19.59 -37.00 -36.69
C LEU A 6 20.65 -38.09 -36.49
N PHE A 7 21.53 -37.92 -35.52
CA PHE A 7 22.29 -39.05 -34.98
C PHE A 7 22.40 -38.92 -33.47
N VAL A 8 21.81 -39.90 -32.81
CA VAL A 8 21.86 -40.21 -31.40
C VAL A 8 23.21 -40.86 -31.10
N LEU A 9 23.88 -40.48 -30.02
CA LEU A 9 24.81 -41.38 -29.33
C LEU A 9 24.77 -41.16 -27.82
N THR A 10 24.63 -42.29 -27.13
CA THR A 10 24.34 -42.55 -25.72
C THR A 10 25.59 -42.70 -24.83
N LEU A 11 25.32 -42.70 -23.51
CA LEU A 11 26.14 -43.13 -22.35
C LEU A 11 27.16 -42.10 -21.84
N THR A 12 27.23 -41.80 -20.54
CA THR A 12 27.49 -42.77 -19.45
C THR A 12 26.84 -42.41 -18.11
N LEU A 13 26.18 -43.41 -17.50
CA LEU A 13 26.07 -43.54 -16.05
C LEU A 13 27.45 -43.98 -15.51
N MET A 14 28.07 -43.16 -14.67
CA MET A 14 29.11 -43.58 -13.75
C MET A 14 28.70 -43.13 -12.35
N ASN A 15 28.48 -44.12 -11.49
CA ASN A 15 28.27 -43.97 -10.07
C ASN A 15 29.62 -44.19 -9.38
N CYS A 16 30.13 -43.16 -8.73
CA CYS A 16 31.20 -43.10 -7.72
C CYS A 16 31.05 -41.71 -7.09
N SER A 17 31.05 -41.46 -5.80
CA SER A 17 31.10 -42.22 -4.56
C SER A 17 30.82 -41.19 -3.45
N GLU A 18 30.54 -41.69 -2.25
CA GLU A 18 30.09 -40.98 -1.05
C GLU A 18 30.80 -39.67 -0.67
N ASP A 19 30.03 -38.90 0.11
CA ASP A 19 30.37 -37.74 0.94
C ASP A 19 30.59 -36.40 0.24
N ASP A 20 29.49 -35.68 0.03
CA ASP A 20 29.38 -34.31 0.55
C ASP A 20 27.92 -34.00 0.89
N SER A 21 27.73 -33.62 2.15
CA SER A 21 26.53 -33.12 2.83
C SER A 21 25.26 -32.92 1.98
N ASN A 22 24.19 -33.62 2.37
CA ASN A 22 22.82 -33.17 2.17
C ASN A 22 22.68 -31.73 2.70
N VAL A 23 22.89 -30.74 1.84
CA VAL A 23 22.14 -29.50 1.93
C VAL A 23 20.80 -29.87 1.33
N ASN A 24 19.86 -30.26 2.19
CA ASN A 24 18.46 -29.99 1.87
C ASN A 24 18.41 -28.48 1.69
N GLU A 25 18.47 -28.02 0.45
CA GLU A 25 17.78 -26.80 0.09
C GLU A 25 16.31 -27.14 0.39
N ASP A 26 15.87 -26.82 1.61
CA ASP A 26 14.46 -26.60 1.85
C ASP A 26 14.05 -25.66 0.72
N PRO A 27 13.09 -26.04 -0.16
CA PRO A 27 12.50 -25.03 -1.00
C PRO A 27 11.99 -23.99 -0.01
N GLU A 28 12.53 -22.77 -0.07
CA GLU A 28 11.97 -21.63 0.62
C GLU A 28 10.48 -21.66 0.26
N GLN A 29 9.69 -22.18 1.17
CA GLN A 29 8.25 -22.13 1.06
C GLN A 29 8.00 -20.65 1.22
N GLU A 30 7.86 -19.97 0.09
CA GLU A 30 7.50 -18.57 -0.01
C GLU A 30 6.16 -18.48 0.73
N VAL A 31 6.22 -18.17 2.03
CA VAL A 31 5.03 -17.99 2.84
C VAL A 31 4.45 -16.70 2.29
N SER A 32 3.49 -16.82 1.38
CA SER A 32 2.69 -15.69 0.91
C SER A 32 1.98 -15.14 2.14
N LEU A 33 2.55 -14.08 2.71
CA LEU A 33 2.02 -13.45 3.89
C LEU A 33 0.75 -12.71 3.47
N ASN A 34 -0.39 -13.27 3.80
CA ASN A 34 -1.68 -12.74 3.33
C ASN A 34 -2.46 -12.25 4.55
N ILE A 35 -2.37 -10.96 4.85
CA ILE A 35 -3.24 -10.32 5.83
C ILE A 35 -4.70 -10.51 5.39
N SER A 36 -5.60 -10.85 6.30
CA SER A 36 -7.04 -10.97 6.04
C SER A 36 -7.81 -9.79 6.61
N LYS A 37 -7.36 -9.25 7.74
CA LYS A 37 -7.99 -8.10 8.42
C LYS A 37 -6.96 -7.25 9.15
N LEU A 38 -7.10 -5.93 8.99
CA LEU A 38 -6.43 -4.90 9.79
C LEU A 38 -7.50 -4.16 10.60
N THR A 39 -7.35 -4.13 11.91
CA THR A 39 -8.14 -3.24 12.79
C THR A 39 -7.21 -2.18 13.34
N GLN A 40 -7.57 -0.91 13.21
CA GLN A 40 -6.83 0.22 13.78
C GLN A 40 -7.75 1.06 14.66
N THR A 41 -7.39 1.26 15.91
CA THR A 41 -8.13 2.09 16.87
C THR A 41 -7.31 3.32 17.25
N ASN A 42 -7.91 4.51 17.18
CA ASN A 42 -7.34 5.75 17.70
C ASN A 42 -8.43 6.72 18.17
N ASN A 43 -8.20 7.40 19.30
CA ASN A 43 -9.06 8.49 19.80
C ASN A 43 -10.58 8.18 19.79
N GLY A 44 -10.97 6.96 20.20
CA GLY A 44 -12.37 6.53 20.26
C GLY A 44 -13.01 6.16 18.91
N GLY A 45 -12.22 6.13 17.83
CA GLY A 45 -12.61 5.61 16.52
C GLY A 45 -11.83 4.35 16.16
N THR A 46 -12.48 3.46 15.43
CA THR A 46 -11.91 2.23 14.88
C THR A 46 -12.14 2.20 13.37
N PHE A 47 -11.07 1.90 12.65
CA PHE A 47 -11.07 1.62 11.23
C PHE A 47 -10.77 0.13 11.03
N ILE A 48 -11.58 -0.55 10.22
CA ILE A 48 -11.38 -1.96 9.89
C ILE A 48 -11.27 -2.08 8.38
N ARG A 49 -10.24 -2.80 7.92
CA ARG A 49 -10.03 -3.13 6.51
C ARG A 49 -9.81 -4.63 6.35
N TYR A 50 -10.44 -5.19 5.33
CA TYR A 50 -10.36 -6.59 4.95
C TYR A 50 -9.64 -6.74 3.63
N TYR A 51 -8.93 -7.85 3.46
CA TYR A 51 -8.07 -8.08 2.31
C TYR A 51 -8.27 -9.48 1.71
N ASN A 52 -8.16 -9.55 0.38
CA ASN A 52 -8.05 -10.78 -0.36
C ASN A 52 -6.68 -11.44 -0.09
N GLU A 53 -6.55 -12.71 -0.48
CA GLU A 53 -5.29 -13.42 -0.38
C GLU A 53 -4.16 -12.75 -1.19
N ASP A 54 -4.48 -12.04 -2.27
CA ASP A 54 -3.50 -11.32 -3.09
C ASP A 54 -3.13 -9.92 -2.55
N GLY A 55 -3.58 -9.59 -1.33
CA GLY A 55 -3.32 -8.31 -0.67
C GLY A 55 -4.22 -7.16 -1.13
N THR A 56 -5.09 -7.35 -2.12
CA THR A 56 -6.06 -6.33 -2.52
C THR A 56 -7.13 -6.13 -1.44
N VAL A 57 -7.66 -4.90 -1.33
CA VAL A 57 -8.68 -4.58 -0.33
C VAL A 57 -10.02 -5.17 -0.76
N ILE A 58 -10.77 -5.80 0.15
CA ILE A 58 -12.13 -6.27 -0.13
C ILE A 58 -13.14 -5.21 0.29
N ARG A 59 -13.03 -4.81 1.56
CA ARG A 59 -13.98 -3.90 2.19
C ARG A 59 -13.31 -3.12 3.32
N ASP A 60 -13.86 -1.95 3.62
CA ASP A 60 -13.50 -1.23 4.82
C ASP A 60 -14.70 -0.55 5.47
N LEU A 61 -14.56 -0.22 6.75
CA LEU A 61 -15.57 0.51 7.51
C LEU A 61 -14.92 1.30 8.65
N ARG A 62 -15.68 2.29 9.13
CA ARG A 62 -15.33 3.10 10.30
C ARG A 62 -16.43 3.01 11.33
N MET A 63 -16.05 2.92 12.58
CA MET A 63 -16.96 2.85 13.72
C MET A 63 -16.37 3.60 14.91
N ASN A 64 -17.21 4.08 15.80
CA ASN A 64 -16.80 4.57 17.11
C ASN A 64 -16.62 3.39 18.06
N GLU A 65 -15.90 3.62 19.14
CA GLU A 65 -15.69 2.65 20.20
C GLU A 65 -17.04 2.13 20.77
N GLY A 66 -17.13 0.81 20.92
CA GLY A 66 -18.32 0.13 21.46
C GLY A 66 -19.43 -0.11 20.44
N GLU A 67 -19.29 0.35 19.19
CA GLU A 67 -20.24 0.06 18.13
C GLU A 67 -19.99 -1.33 17.50
N ASN A 68 -21.06 -1.94 16.97
CA ASN A 68 -20.97 -3.25 16.33
C ASN A 68 -20.58 -3.11 14.86
N GLU A 69 -19.57 -3.86 14.44
CA GLU A 69 -19.08 -3.89 13.06
C GLU A 69 -20.20 -4.18 12.04
N ASN A 70 -21.10 -5.11 12.36
CA ASN A 70 -22.19 -5.54 11.46
C ASN A 70 -23.32 -4.52 11.31
N GLU A 71 -23.29 -3.43 12.08
CA GLU A 71 -24.31 -2.38 12.06
C GLU A 71 -23.81 -1.13 11.33
N LYS A 72 -22.65 -1.20 10.67
CA LYS A 72 -22.01 -0.06 10.05
C LYS A 72 -22.10 -0.09 8.53
N PRO A 73 -22.35 1.08 7.91
CA PRO A 73 -22.08 1.27 6.50
C PRO A 73 -20.61 0.95 6.20
N TYR A 74 -20.36 0.40 5.02
CA TYR A 74 -19.04 -0.05 4.63
C TYR A 74 -18.79 0.22 3.14
N SER A 75 -17.51 0.31 2.77
CA SER A 75 -17.09 0.38 1.38
C SER A 75 -16.71 -0.99 0.87
N VAL A 76 -17.01 -1.30 -0.39
CA VAL A 76 -16.58 -2.50 -1.12
C VAL A 76 -15.71 -2.09 -2.29
N TYR A 77 -14.55 -2.72 -2.40
CA TYR A 77 -13.58 -2.52 -3.46
C TYR A 77 -13.79 -3.59 -4.52
N THR A 78 -14.03 -3.17 -5.77
CA THR A 78 -14.32 -4.06 -6.89
C THR A 78 -13.19 -3.97 -7.90
N TYR A 79 -12.70 -5.11 -8.36
CA TYR A 79 -11.59 -5.21 -9.31
C TYR A 79 -12.06 -5.80 -10.64
N ASP A 80 -11.40 -5.40 -11.73
CA ASP A 80 -11.62 -6.02 -13.04
C ASP A 80 -10.89 -7.37 -13.16
N THR A 81 -11.03 -8.04 -14.30
CA THR A 81 -10.36 -9.33 -14.57
C THR A 81 -8.83 -9.24 -14.65
N GLN A 82 -8.28 -8.02 -14.73
CA GLN A 82 -6.84 -7.74 -14.75
C GLN A 82 -6.33 -7.31 -13.37
N GLN A 83 -7.17 -7.38 -12.33
CA GLN A 83 -6.87 -6.94 -10.96
C GLN A 83 -6.62 -5.44 -10.82
N ASN A 84 -7.16 -4.62 -11.72
CA ASN A 84 -7.23 -3.18 -11.54
C ASN A 84 -8.46 -2.82 -10.71
N LEU A 85 -8.32 -1.92 -9.74
CA LEU A 85 -9.47 -1.43 -8.95
C LEU A 85 -10.42 -0.64 -9.85
N GLN A 86 -11.62 -1.17 -10.07
CA GLN A 86 -12.63 -0.58 -10.95
C GLN A 86 -13.50 0.45 -10.22
N SER A 87 -13.85 0.16 -8.96
CA SER A 87 -14.71 1.04 -8.17
C SER A 87 -14.60 0.77 -6.68
N ILE A 88 -14.85 1.81 -5.88
CA ILE A 88 -15.18 1.70 -4.47
C ILE A 88 -16.67 2.05 -4.34
N LYS A 89 -17.45 1.16 -3.74
CA LYS A 89 -18.90 1.28 -3.61
C LYS A 89 -19.31 1.34 -2.15
N PHE A 90 -20.31 2.13 -1.82
CA PHE A 90 -20.78 2.29 -0.46
C PHE A 90 -22.11 1.60 -0.24
N PHE A 91 -22.16 0.83 0.84
CA PHE A 91 -23.31 0.05 1.23
C PHE A 91 -23.78 0.45 2.63
N SER A 92 -25.09 0.35 2.85
CA SER A 92 -25.66 0.45 4.19
C SER A 92 -25.30 -0.79 5.01
N ALA A 93 -25.56 -0.75 6.32
CA ALA A 93 -25.37 -1.90 7.19
C ALA A 93 -26.26 -3.12 6.82
N ASN A 94 -27.29 -2.94 6.01
CA ASN A 94 -28.20 -4.00 5.56
C ASN A 94 -27.87 -4.50 4.14
N ASP A 95 -26.62 -4.34 3.69
CA ASP A 95 -26.13 -4.70 2.36
C ASP A 95 -26.86 -3.99 1.19
N GLU A 96 -27.51 -2.85 1.46
CA GLU A 96 -28.15 -2.07 0.40
C GLU A 96 -27.13 -1.12 -0.24
N PHE A 97 -26.99 -1.20 -1.57
CA PHE A 97 -26.16 -0.27 -2.32
C PHE A 97 -26.70 1.16 -2.16
N ILE A 98 -25.84 2.07 -1.69
CA ILE A 98 -26.18 3.49 -1.53
C ILE A 98 -25.70 4.26 -2.75
N ARG A 99 -24.41 4.15 -3.08
CA ARG A 99 -23.76 4.90 -4.16
C ARG A 99 -22.38 4.34 -4.50
N ASP A 100 -21.86 4.73 -5.65
CA ASP A 100 -20.43 4.64 -5.90
C ASP A 100 -19.73 5.73 -5.06
N HIS A 101 -18.63 5.36 -4.39
CA HIS A 101 -17.70 6.32 -3.79
C HIS A 101 -16.73 6.84 -4.86
N ARG A 102 -16.16 5.93 -5.64
CA ARG A 102 -15.17 6.27 -6.67
C ARG A 102 -15.22 5.25 -7.79
N VAL A 103 -15.02 5.70 -9.02
CA VAL A 103 -14.88 4.86 -10.21
C VAL A 103 -13.55 5.18 -10.88
N TYR A 104 -12.92 4.14 -11.42
CA TYR A 104 -11.60 4.21 -12.04
C TYR A 104 -11.71 3.71 -13.47
N GLU A 105 -11.22 4.50 -14.42
CA GLU A 105 -11.20 4.16 -15.84
C GLU A 105 -9.78 3.87 -16.28
N TYR A 106 -9.63 2.83 -17.10
CA TYR A 106 -8.34 2.36 -17.58
C TYR A 106 -8.31 2.29 -19.10
N SER A 107 -7.15 2.54 -19.69
CA SER A 107 -6.83 2.29 -21.09
C SER A 107 -5.51 1.53 -21.17
N ASN A 108 -5.48 0.40 -21.88
CA ASN A 108 -4.30 -0.47 -21.96
C ASN A 108 -3.70 -0.81 -20.58
N ASN A 109 -4.56 -1.11 -19.58
CA ASN A 109 -4.16 -1.41 -18.21
C ASN A 109 -3.43 -0.25 -17.47
N GLN A 110 -3.58 0.99 -17.95
CA GLN A 110 -3.12 2.20 -17.29
C GLN A 110 -4.33 3.02 -16.84
N LEU A 111 -4.30 3.49 -15.60
CA LEU A 111 -5.36 4.34 -15.03
C LEU A 111 -5.38 5.67 -15.77
N THR A 112 -6.47 5.99 -16.47
CA THR A 112 -6.59 7.24 -17.22
C THR A 112 -7.43 8.28 -16.51
N LYS A 113 -8.39 7.84 -15.69
CA LYS A 113 -9.34 8.75 -15.05
C LYS A 113 -9.87 8.18 -13.74
N ILE A 114 -10.09 9.07 -12.77
CA ILE A 114 -10.87 8.81 -11.57
C ILE A 114 -12.11 9.70 -11.60
N ILE A 115 -13.23 9.14 -11.16
CA ILE A 115 -14.47 9.84 -10.88
C ILE A 115 -14.75 9.67 -9.39
N ASP A 116 -14.57 10.72 -8.59
CA ASP A 116 -14.82 10.75 -7.15
C ASP A 116 -16.19 11.38 -6.88
N TYR A 117 -17.13 10.58 -6.39
CA TYR A 117 -18.48 11.01 -6.06
C TYR A 117 -18.56 11.66 -4.67
N GLY A 118 -17.44 11.82 -3.96
CA GLY A 118 -17.32 12.58 -2.72
C GLY A 118 -18.30 12.11 -1.64
N ASP A 119 -19.19 13.01 -1.21
CA ASP A 119 -20.24 12.78 -0.20
C ASP A 119 -21.56 12.29 -0.84
N GLY A 120 -21.60 12.21 -2.16
CA GLY A 120 -22.80 11.92 -2.94
C GLY A 120 -23.81 13.07 -3.01
N THR A 121 -23.48 14.25 -2.49
CA THR A 121 -24.34 15.43 -2.49
C THR A 121 -23.91 16.51 -3.49
N HIS A 122 -22.64 16.50 -3.88
CA HIS A 122 -22.06 17.38 -4.90
C HIS A 122 -21.83 16.63 -6.22
N ASP A 123 -21.65 17.39 -7.30
CA ASP A 123 -21.19 16.84 -8.57
C ASP A 123 -19.84 16.13 -8.38
N PRO A 124 -19.56 15.03 -9.10
CA PRO A 124 -18.33 14.29 -8.93
C PRO A 124 -17.11 15.09 -9.39
N TYR A 125 -16.00 14.90 -8.69
CA TYR A 125 -14.68 15.39 -9.08
C TYR A 125 -14.01 14.41 -10.03
N HIS A 126 -13.34 14.91 -11.04
CA HIS A 126 -12.69 14.12 -12.06
C HIS A 126 -11.20 14.38 -12.04
N THR A 127 -10.40 13.31 -11.97
CA THR A 127 -8.95 13.41 -12.07
C THR A 127 -8.47 12.66 -13.28
N ASN A 128 -7.78 13.35 -14.19
CA ASN A 128 -7.16 12.73 -15.35
C ASN A 128 -5.71 12.38 -15.05
N PHE A 129 -5.22 11.31 -15.66
CA PHE A 129 -3.85 10.84 -15.52
C PHE A 129 -3.15 10.81 -16.88
N SER A 130 -1.87 11.18 -16.89
CA SER A 130 -1.01 11.09 -18.07
C SER A 130 0.35 10.49 -17.71
N TYR A 131 0.91 9.72 -18.63
CA TYR A 131 2.10 8.90 -18.40
C TYR A 131 3.26 9.37 -19.27
N GLY A 132 4.38 9.66 -18.64
CA GLY A 132 5.70 9.79 -19.27
C GLY A 132 6.59 8.58 -18.95
N ASP A 133 7.87 8.62 -19.34
CA ASP A 133 8.77 7.46 -19.24
C ASP A 133 8.91 6.90 -17.81
N ASN A 134 9.05 7.78 -16.82
CA ASN A 134 9.19 7.43 -15.39
C ASN A 134 8.35 8.35 -14.50
N ARG A 135 7.22 8.85 -15.01
CA ARG A 135 6.39 9.85 -14.33
C ARG A 135 4.93 9.65 -14.67
N VAL A 136 4.07 9.81 -13.66
CA VAL A 136 2.63 9.87 -13.80
C VAL A 136 2.17 11.23 -13.32
N ASP A 137 1.62 12.03 -14.22
CA ASP A 137 1.02 13.33 -13.94
C ASP A 137 -0.48 13.17 -13.74
N PHE A 138 -1.05 13.95 -12.84
CA PHE A 138 -2.49 13.97 -12.58
C PHE A 138 -3.03 15.40 -12.42
N GLU A 139 -4.28 15.61 -12.81
CA GLU A 139 -4.98 16.89 -12.72
C GLU A 139 -6.46 16.66 -12.40
N GLU A 140 -6.95 17.30 -11.34
CA GLU A 140 -8.37 17.39 -10.99
C GLU A 140 -9.03 18.53 -11.78
N ILE A 141 -10.00 18.20 -12.62
CA ILE A 141 -10.58 19.11 -13.61
C ILE A 141 -11.31 20.29 -12.94
N GLU A 142 -12.07 19.99 -11.88
CA GLU A 142 -12.96 20.96 -11.24
C GLU A 142 -12.19 22.00 -10.42
N THR A 143 -11.06 21.61 -9.83
CA THR A 143 -10.29 22.48 -8.92
C THR A 143 -8.98 22.98 -9.53
N GLY A 144 -8.49 22.34 -10.59
CA GLY A 144 -7.17 22.58 -11.16
C GLY A 144 -6.02 22.11 -10.26
N LYS A 145 -6.31 21.36 -9.18
CA LYS A 145 -5.28 20.69 -8.39
C LYS A 145 -4.54 19.72 -9.29
N SER A 146 -3.22 19.72 -9.19
CA SER A 146 -2.39 18.89 -10.06
C SER A 146 -1.19 18.36 -9.32
N GLY A 147 -0.53 17.37 -9.90
CA GLY A 147 0.65 16.80 -9.30
C GLY A 147 1.28 15.72 -10.15
N TYR A 148 2.28 15.08 -9.57
CA TYR A 148 2.90 13.92 -10.19
C TYR A 148 3.49 12.95 -9.17
N LEU A 149 3.69 11.74 -9.66
CA LEU A 149 4.47 10.68 -9.07
C LEU A 149 5.64 10.40 -10.02
N LYS A 150 6.87 10.34 -9.50
CA LYS A 150 8.05 10.01 -10.30
C LYS A 150 8.68 8.75 -9.76
N PHE A 151 9.12 7.91 -10.68
CA PHE A 151 9.61 6.57 -10.41
C PHE A 151 11.09 6.45 -10.74
N ASN A 152 11.80 5.58 -10.03
CA ASN A 152 13.12 5.13 -10.45
C ASN A 152 13.02 4.01 -11.51
N ASN A 153 14.16 3.54 -12.01
CA ASN A 153 14.21 2.47 -13.02
C ASN A 153 13.72 1.10 -12.50
N GLN A 154 13.50 0.96 -11.19
CA GLN A 154 12.94 -0.23 -10.56
C GLN A 154 11.43 -0.10 -10.33
N GLY A 155 10.81 1.01 -10.74
CA GLY A 155 9.37 1.25 -10.56
C GLY A 155 8.98 1.75 -9.17
N LYS A 156 9.93 2.10 -8.29
CA LYS A 156 9.63 2.69 -6.97
C LYS A 156 9.41 4.19 -7.08
N ILE A 157 8.48 4.72 -6.30
CA ILE A 157 8.23 6.16 -6.20
C ILE A 157 9.43 6.81 -5.50
N ILE A 158 10.07 7.80 -6.12
CA ILE A 158 11.18 8.53 -5.52
C ILE A 158 10.86 9.99 -5.23
N GLU A 159 9.76 10.49 -5.79
CA GLU A 159 9.38 11.88 -5.69
C GLU A 159 7.88 12.01 -5.95
N THR A 160 7.19 12.77 -5.10
CA THR A 160 5.80 13.17 -5.32
C THR A 160 5.65 14.66 -5.21
N ASN A 161 4.71 15.21 -5.95
CA ASN A 161 4.36 16.61 -5.91
C ASN A 161 2.86 16.74 -6.01
N HIS A 162 2.27 17.54 -5.13
CA HIS A 162 0.85 17.82 -5.12
C HIS A 162 0.63 19.32 -4.92
N GLN A 163 -0.24 19.88 -5.74
CA GLN A 163 -0.70 21.26 -5.64
C GLN A 163 -2.11 21.25 -5.06
N SER A 164 -2.25 21.53 -3.77
CA SER A 164 -3.54 21.60 -3.07
C SER A 164 -4.21 22.99 -3.17
N GLY A 165 -3.52 23.98 -3.76
CA GLY A 165 -4.04 25.31 -4.05
C GLY A 165 -3.07 26.16 -4.91
N PRO A 166 -3.42 27.41 -5.26
CA PRO A 166 -2.64 28.25 -6.16
C PRO A 166 -1.17 28.43 -5.76
N ASP A 167 -0.91 28.50 -4.45
CA ASP A 167 0.41 28.73 -3.87
C ASP A 167 0.87 27.60 -2.94
N PHE A 168 0.10 26.50 -2.85
CA PHE A 168 0.37 25.40 -1.92
C PHE A 168 0.85 24.18 -2.69
N PHE A 169 2.17 24.04 -2.76
CA PHE A 169 2.85 22.89 -3.34
C PHE A 169 3.51 22.09 -2.24
N THR A 170 3.18 20.81 -2.16
CA THR A 170 3.90 19.87 -1.30
C THR A 170 4.67 18.93 -2.18
N LYS A 171 5.99 18.94 -2.02
CA LYS A 171 6.90 18.06 -2.74
C LYS A 171 7.66 17.20 -1.75
N ASN A 172 7.61 15.88 -1.96
CA ASN A 172 8.28 14.88 -1.14
C ASN A 172 9.34 14.17 -1.98
N PHE A 173 10.47 13.83 -1.36
CA PHE A 173 11.50 12.95 -1.89
C PHE A 173 11.58 11.72 -0.99
N ILE A 174 11.72 10.55 -1.58
CA ILE A 174 11.72 9.27 -0.87
C ILE A 174 13.06 8.58 -1.06
N GLU A 175 13.71 8.23 0.04
CA GLU A 175 14.93 7.45 0.04
C GLU A 175 14.66 6.01 0.51
N TYR A 176 15.37 5.07 -0.11
CA TYR A 176 15.25 3.65 0.18
C TYR A 176 16.59 3.05 0.58
N ASP A 177 16.56 2.12 1.54
CA ASP A 177 17.64 1.18 1.82
C ASP A 177 17.09 -0.26 1.73
N ASN A 178 17.68 -1.11 0.89
CA ASN A 178 17.24 -2.49 0.67
C ASN A 178 15.70 -2.65 0.50
N ASP A 179 15.14 -1.89 -0.45
CA ASP A 179 13.70 -1.81 -0.72
C ASP A 179 12.83 -1.19 0.37
N GLN A 180 13.35 -0.90 1.57
CA GLN A 180 12.66 -0.22 2.67
C GLN A 180 12.72 1.30 2.52
N VAL A 181 11.65 2.01 2.88
CA VAL A 181 11.67 3.48 2.97
C VAL A 181 12.39 3.87 4.26
N VAL A 182 13.49 4.61 4.13
CA VAL A 182 14.30 5.08 5.28
C VAL A 182 14.14 6.57 5.54
N GLU A 183 13.77 7.34 4.52
CA GLU A 183 13.58 8.78 4.65
C GLU A 183 12.50 9.30 3.71
N ILE A 184 11.73 10.28 4.21
CA ILE A 184 10.91 11.17 3.39
C ILE A 184 11.27 12.61 3.75
N SER A 185 11.78 13.36 2.76
CA SER A 185 12.11 14.77 2.92
C SER A 185 11.19 15.66 2.10
N LYS A 186 10.88 16.85 2.61
CA LYS A 186 10.03 17.85 1.98
C LYS A 186 10.86 19.05 1.51
N SER A 187 10.39 19.73 0.47
CA SER A 187 11.05 20.92 -0.06
C SER A 187 11.14 22.10 0.93
N ASP A 188 10.36 22.09 2.00
CA ASP A 188 10.39 23.10 3.08
C ASP A 188 11.46 22.83 4.15
N GLY A 189 12.23 21.74 4.01
CA GLY A 189 13.27 21.34 4.95
C GLY A 189 12.81 20.39 6.05
N THR A 190 11.55 19.94 6.02
CA THR A 190 11.05 18.86 6.90
C THR A 190 11.60 17.51 6.45
N LEU A 191 11.96 16.67 7.40
CA LEU A 191 12.51 15.33 7.17
C LEU A 191 11.93 14.35 8.18
N TYR A 192 11.41 13.24 7.68
CA TYR A 192 10.97 12.08 8.46
C TYR A 192 11.95 10.95 8.20
N SER A 193 12.66 10.51 9.23
CA SER A 193 13.52 9.33 9.17
C SER A 193 12.78 8.14 9.80
N PHE A 194 12.90 6.98 9.18
CA PHE A 194 12.20 5.77 9.59
C PHE A 194 13.21 4.73 10.09
N GLN A 195 12.96 4.20 11.28
CA GLN A 195 13.58 2.94 11.71
C GLN A 195 12.57 1.82 11.53
N THR A 196 12.94 0.82 10.76
CA THR A 196 12.09 -0.33 10.45
C THR A 196 12.66 -1.57 11.10
N ASP A 197 11.81 -2.58 11.31
CA ASP A 197 12.31 -3.93 11.54
C ASP A 197 12.52 -4.64 10.20
N ASN A 198 13.25 -5.77 10.20
CA ASN A 198 13.46 -6.56 8.99
C ASN A 198 12.34 -7.59 8.76
N THR A 199 11.25 -7.51 9.53
CA THR A 199 10.15 -8.46 9.40
C THR A 199 9.33 -8.07 8.18
N GLN A 200 8.99 -9.04 7.34
CA GLN A 200 8.19 -8.78 6.14
C GLN A 200 6.77 -8.33 6.53
N ASN A 201 6.28 -7.27 5.88
CA ASN A 201 4.91 -6.79 6.01
C ASN A 201 4.18 -6.93 4.66
N PRO A 202 3.07 -7.68 4.58
CA PRO A 202 2.27 -7.84 3.36
C PRO A 202 1.83 -6.54 2.72
N LEU A 203 1.41 -5.58 3.54
CA LEU A 203 0.92 -4.29 3.07
C LEU A 203 2.04 -3.48 2.43
N PHE A 204 3.28 -3.66 2.90
CA PHE A 204 4.43 -3.05 2.25
C PHE A 204 4.70 -3.62 0.89
N GLN A 205 4.71 -4.96 0.81
CA GLN A 205 5.06 -5.64 -0.43
C GLN A 205 4.09 -5.22 -1.54
N PHE A 206 2.79 -5.10 -1.22
CA PHE A 206 1.80 -4.57 -2.14
C PHE A 206 2.09 -3.12 -2.59
N PHE A 207 2.57 -2.26 -1.69
CA PHE A 207 3.00 -0.90 -2.06
C PHE A 207 4.20 -0.91 -3.01
N ILE A 208 5.18 -1.80 -2.82
CA ILE A 208 6.33 -1.92 -3.72
C ILE A 208 5.92 -2.47 -5.09
N ASP A 209 5.05 -3.48 -5.12
CA ASP A 209 4.67 -4.19 -6.35
C ASP A 209 3.64 -3.41 -7.16
N LYS A 210 2.70 -2.73 -6.49
CA LYS A 210 1.59 -1.99 -7.11
C LYS A 210 1.41 -0.61 -6.45
N PRO A 211 2.41 0.30 -6.52
CA PRO A 211 2.42 1.56 -5.79
C PRO A 211 1.21 2.45 -6.09
N ILE A 212 0.83 2.57 -7.36
CA ILE A 212 -0.35 3.35 -7.76
C ILE A 212 -1.60 2.75 -7.12
N GLN A 213 -1.78 1.42 -7.25
CA GLN A 213 -2.96 0.73 -6.73
C GLN A 213 -3.09 0.89 -5.21
N TYR A 214 -1.97 0.79 -4.47
CA TYR A 214 -1.93 1.05 -3.04
C TYR A 214 -2.36 2.49 -2.69
N MET A 215 -1.81 3.49 -3.39
CA MET A 215 -2.17 4.88 -3.11
C MET A 215 -3.66 5.15 -3.39
N LEU A 216 -4.23 4.55 -4.44
CA LEU A 216 -5.67 4.66 -4.72
C LEU A 216 -6.56 4.08 -3.62
N THR A 217 -6.07 3.11 -2.85
CA THR A 217 -6.80 2.49 -1.73
C THR A 217 -6.58 3.19 -0.39
N GLU A 218 -5.48 3.93 -0.23
CA GLU A 218 -5.14 4.65 1.00
C GLU A 218 -5.67 6.10 1.07
N HIS A 219 -6.15 6.67 -0.05
CA HIS A 219 -6.59 8.06 -0.09
C HIS A 219 -8.05 8.27 0.32
N TYR A 220 -8.29 9.41 0.97
CA TYR A 220 -9.62 9.84 1.39
C TYR A 220 -10.47 10.31 0.21
N THR A 221 -11.79 10.30 0.39
CA THR A 221 -12.73 11.01 -0.48
C THR A 221 -12.40 12.51 -0.45
N TYR A 222 -12.59 13.24 -1.55
CA TYR A 222 -12.41 14.70 -1.70
C TYR A 222 -11.01 15.24 -2.02
N ASP A 223 -9.93 14.43 -1.91
CA ASP A 223 -8.62 14.87 -2.36
C ASP A 223 -7.74 13.68 -2.76
N LEU A 224 -7.13 13.76 -3.95
CA LEU A 224 -6.04 12.87 -4.32
C LEU A 224 -4.73 13.50 -3.87
N ASP A 225 -4.49 13.37 -2.57
CA ASP A 225 -3.28 13.82 -1.95
C ASP A 225 -2.26 12.68 -1.87
N PHE A 226 -1.41 12.57 -2.89
CA PHE A 226 -0.24 11.67 -2.88
C PHE A 226 0.92 12.23 -2.04
N THR A 227 0.67 13.23 -1.20
CA THR A 227 1.64 13.59 -0.17
C THR A 227 1.62 12.51 0.89
N PHE A 228 2.80 11.94 1.12
CA PHE A 228 2.92 10.86 2.08
C PHE A 228 2.62 11.39 3.48
N GLY A 229 1.49 11.00 4.02
CA GLY A 229 1.47 10.49 5.37
C GLY A 229 1.73 9.00 5.25
N THR A 230 2.98 8.56 5.38
CA THR A 230 3.27 7.12 5.58
C THR A 230 2.61 6.72 6.88
N SER A 231 1.35 6.32 6.79
CA SER A 231 0.51 5.88 7.87
C SER A 231 0.99 4.51 8.36
N TYR A 232 2.18 4.44 8.98
CA TYR A 232 2.72 3.37 9.84
C TYR A 232 2.74 1.90 9.32
N SER A 233 2.02 1.59 8.25
CA SER A 233 1.80 0.24 7.72
C SER A 233 2.91 -0.19 6.77
N VAL A 234 3.69 0.78 6.28
CA VAL A 234 4.53 0.57 5.12
C VAL A 234 5.78 -0.22 5.47
N ASN A 235 6.31 -0.33 6.70
CA ASN A 235 7.55 -1.12 6.91
C ASN A 235 7.74 -1.64 8.34
N ASN A 236 6.66 -2.05 9.01
CA ASN A 236 6.72 -2.35 10.45
C ASN A 236 7.52 -1.27 11.22
N VAL A 237 7.21 -0.01 10.91
CA VAL A 237 8.02 1.12 11.33
C VAL A 237 8.05 1.20 12.85
N LEU A 238 9.22 0.96 13.44
CA LEU A 238 9.48 0.99 14.88
C LEU A 238 9.61 2.44 15.37
N GLU A 239 10.20 3.31 14.56
CA GLU A 239 10.41 4.70 14.92
C GLU A 239 10.19 5.63 13.71
N ILE A 240 9.52 6.75 13.96
CA ILE A 240 9.49 7.90 13.04
C ILE A 240 10.08 9.09 13.79
N SER A 241 11.19 9.62 13.29
CA SER A 241 11.80 10.83 13.84
C SER A 241 11.59 12.00 12.88
N GLU A 242 10.96 13.07 13.37
CA GLU A 242 10.71 14.29 12.60
C GLU A 242 11.77 15.36 12.91
N SER A 243 12.26 16.02 11.88
CA SER A 243 13.12 17.19 12.00
C SER A 243 12.79 18.26 10.95
N VAL A 244 13.07 19.52 11.28
CA VAL A 244 12.96 20.65 10.34
C VAL A 244 14.25 21.43 10.35
N ASN A 245 14.89 21.59 9.19
CA ASN A 245 16.16 22.29 9.05
C ASN A 245 17.22 21.80 10.07
N ASN A 246 17.33 20.47 10.21
CA ASN A 246 18.19 19.77 11.17
C ASN A 246 17.85 19.98 12.66
N THR A 247 16.69 20.57 12.99
CA THR A 247 16.19 20.66 14.37
C THR A 247 15.20 19.53 14.60
N HIS A 248 15.52 18.63 15.54
CA HIS A 248 14.64 17.54 15.93
C HIS A 248 13.36 18.08 16.60
N LEU A 249 12.20 17.64 16.11
CA LEU A 249 10.89 18.06 16.61
C LEU A 249 10.24 17.01 17.51
N GLY A 250 10.43 15.74 17.20
CA GLY A 250 9.90 14.65 18.02
C GLY A 250 10.06 13.28 17.38
N THR A 251 9.74 12.27 18.17
CA THR A 251 9.82 10.87 17.80
C THR A 251 8.49 10.19 18.10
N GLU A 252 8.00 9.41 17.15
CA GLU A 252 6.91 8.45 17.33
C GLU A 252 7.49 7.05 17.41
N THR A 253 6.99 6.23 18.32
CA THR A 253 7.49 4.86 18.52
C THR A 253 6.36 3.85 18.36
N THR A 254 6.65 2.74 17.71
CA THR A 254 5.73 1.61 17.57
C THR A 254 6.36 0.37 18.17
N ILE A 255 5.60 -0.32 19.01
CA ILE A 255 5.96 -1.63 19.55
C ILE A 255 5.06 -2.65 18.86
N PHE A 256 5.67 -3.67 18.26
CA PHE A 256 4.96 -4.79 17.64
C PHE A 256 5.03 -6.03 18.53
N GLU A 257 3.94 -6.79 18.52
CA GLU A 257 3.89 -8.15 19.03
C GLU A 257 3.82 -9.10 17.84
N TYR A 258 4.62 -10.17 17.88
CA TYR A 258 4.70 -11.15 16.79
C TYR A 258 4.21 -12.52 17.25
N ASN A 259 3.63 -13.28 16.33
CA ASN A 259 3.31 -14.69 16.57
C ASN A 259 4.57 -15.59 16.44
N ASN A 260 4.38 -16.90 16.60
CA ASN A 260 5.44 -17.91 16.47
C ASN A 260 6.00 -18.06 15.04
N GLN A 261 5.36 -17.48 14.03
CA GLN A 261 5.82 -17.40 12.64
C GLN A 261 6.51 -16.06 12.35
N ASN A 262 6.79 -15.25 13.38
CA ASN A 262 7.36 -13.92 13.27
C ASN A 262 6.50 -12.95 12.44
N LEU A 263 5.17 -13.05 12.52
CA LEU A 263 4.24 -12.13 11.87
C LEU A 263 3.65 -11.15 12.89
N PRO A 264 3.58 -9.84 12.58
CA PRO A 264 2.99 -8.87 13.50
C PRO A 264 1.52 -9.19 13.72
N VAL A 265 1.11 -9.43 14.96
CA VAL A 265 -0.30 -9.68 15.33
C VAL A 265 -0.94 -8.48 16.01
N ASN A 266 -0.14 -7.68 16.72
CA ASN A 266 -0.56 -6.41 17.30
C ASN A 266 0.53 -5.36 17.14
N SER A 267 0.13 -4.09 17.15
CA SER A 267 1.08 -3.00 17.41
C SER A 267 0.47 -1.84 18.17
N VAL A 268 1.30 -1.12 18.92
CA VAL A 268 0.93 0.10 19.64
C VAL A 268 1.90 1.19 19.24
N THR A 269 1.38 2.25 18.64
CA THR A 269 2.14 3.47 18.30
C THR A 269 1.84 4.57 19.31
N THR A 270 2.87 5.14 19.92
CA THR A 270 2.79 6.38 20.70
C THR A 270 3.30 7.54 19.85
N ARG A 271 2.43 8.49 19.54
CA ARG A 271 2.79 9.69 18.76
C ARG A 271 3.50 10.74 19.60
N VAL A 272 4.13 11.72 18.93
CA VAL A 272 4.82 12.85 19.58
C VAL A 272 3.90 13.60 20.56
N ASN A 273 2.62 13.73 20.20
CA ASN A 273 1.61 14.40 21.02
C ASN A 273 1.02 13.53 22.15
N GLY A 274 1.53 12.31 22.34
CA GLY A 274 1.06 11.35 23.34
C GLY A 274 -0.20 10.58 22.97
N SER A 275 -0.81 10.82 21.79
CA SER A 275 -1.93 10.00 21.32
C SER A 275 -1.47 8.60 20.93
N ILE A 276 -2.35 7.63 21.14
CA ILE A 276 -2.06 6.21 20.93
C ILE A 276 -2.85 5.72 19.71
N ILE A 277 -2.19 4.90 18.89
CA ILE A 277 -2.84 4.08 17.87
C ILE A 277 -2.57 2.62 18.18
N GLU A 278 -3.63 1.83 18.26
CA GLU A 278 -3.53 0.38 18.44
C GLU A 278 -3.94 -0.31 17.14
N ARG A 279 -3.21 -1.37 16.77
CA ARG A 279 -3.50 -2.18 15.59
C ARG A 279 -3.53 -3.65 15.94
N THR A 280 -4.44 -4.37 15.30
CA THR A 280 -4.44 -5.83 15.26
C THR A 280 -4.41 -6.30 13.82
N PHE A 281 -3.69 -7.38 13.58
CA PHE A 281 -3.48 -7.98 12.26
C PHE A 281 -3.92 -9.43 12.32
N GLU A 282 -4.83 -9.81 11.42
CA GLU A 282 -5.28 -11.18 11.24
C GLU A 282 -4.81 -11.65 9.86
N TYR A 283 -4.48 -12.93 9.75
CA TYR A 283 -3.93 -13.54 8.54
C TYR A 283 -4.86 -14.61 8.00
N HIS A 284 -4.82 -14.83 6.69
CA HIS A 284 -5.41 -16.02 6.09
C HIS A 284 -4.67 -17.25 6.62
N ILE A 285 -5.42 -18.22 7.15
CA ILE A 285 -4.85 -19.47 7.63
C ILE A 285 -4.66 -20.36 6.42
N ALA A 286 -3.41 -20.75 6.12
CA ALA A 286 -3.16 -21.79 5.14
C ALA A 286 -3.77 -23.10 5.64
N GLU A 287 -4.75 -23.64 4.91
CA GLU A 287 -5.31 -24.97 5.14
C GLU A 287 -4.34 -26.09 4.68
#